data_AF-A0A927DNI7-F1
#
_entry.id   AF-A0A927DNI7-F1
#
_cell.length_a   1.000
_cell.length_b   1.000
_cell.length_c   1.000
_cell.angle_alpha   90.00
_cell.angle_beta   90.00
_cell.angle_gamma   90.00
#
_symmetry.space_group_name_H-M   'P 1'
#
loop_
_entity.id
_entity.type
_entity.pdbx_description
1 polymer ?
#
loop_
_entity_poly.entity_id
_entity_poly.type
_entity_poly.pdbx_seq_one_letter_code
_entity_poly.pdbx_strand_id
1 'polypeptide(L)' 'MKDKDEQTALIGMAIGAAVISLVATQKQINQGSIVDELVRLGRQKGDGVEDEVFVRGRPAGE' A
#
# COMPACT_ATOMS: atom_id res chain seq x y z
N MET A 1 7.77 20.97 -5.14
CA MET A 1 8.49 19.91 -5.89
C MET A 1 9.01 18.86 -4.92
N LYS A 2 9.76 19.25 -3.87
CA LYS A 2 10.21 18.36 -2.79
C LYS A 2 9.16 17.39 -2.22
N ASP A 3 7.94 17.86 -1.96
CA ASP A 3 6.89 17.04 -1.34
C ASP A 3 6.42 15.88 -2.24
N LYS A 4 6.46 16.06 -3.56
CA LYS A 4 6.06 15.03 -4.53
C LYS A 4 7.13 13.94 -4.66
N ASP A 5 8.40 14.32 -4.60
CA ASP A 5 9.52 13.37 -4.65
C ASP A 5 9.54 12.52 -3.39
N GLU A 6 9.29 13.13 -2.23
CA GLU A 6 9.20 12.45 -0.95
C GLU A 6 7.99 11.51 -0.89
N GLN A 7 6.82 11.96 -1.32
CA GLN A 7 5.63 11.10 -1.42
C GLN A 7 5.86 9.92 -2.37
N THR A 8 6.53 10.14 -3.50
CA THR A 8 6.87 9.07 -4.46
C THR A 8 7.81 8.05 -3.83
N ALA A 9 8.81 8.51 -3.08
CA ALA A 9 9.74 7.62 -2.37
C ALA A 9 9.01 6.78 -1.32
N LEU A 10 8.13 7.39 -0.53
CA LEU A 10 7.32 6.70 0.49
C LEU A 10 6.40 5.63 -0.12
N ILE A 11 5.74 5.95 -1.24
CA ILE A 11 4.91 4.99 -1.98
C ILE A 11 5.76 3.82 -2.47
N GLY A 12 6.94 4.09 -3.06
CA GLY A 12 7.87 3.06 -3.51
C GLY A 12 8.33 2.13 -2.38
N MET A 13 8.58 2.67 -1.19
CA MET A 13 8.94 1.89 -0.02
C MET A 13 7.81 0.96 0.44
N ALA A 14 6.57 1.46 0.52
CA ALA A 14 5.43 0.65 0.92
C ALA A 14 5.20 -0.52 -0.06
N ILE A 15 5.28 -0.25 -1.36
CA ILE A 15 5.19 -1.28 -2.41
C ILE A 15 6.33 -2.29 -2.26
N GLY A 16 7.57 -1.82 -2.05
CA GLY A 16 8.72 -2.70 -1.83
C GLY A 16 8.52 -3.66 -0.67
N ALA A 17 8.01 -3.16 0.47
CA ALA A 17 7.71 -3.99 1.64
C ALA A 17 6.62 -5.05 1.34
N ALA A 18 5.56 -4.68 0.63
CA ALA A 18 4.51 -5.61 0.22
C ALA A 18 5.05 -6.70 -0.72
N VAL A 19 5.86 -6.34 -1.71
CA VAL A 19 6.48 -7.30 -2.64
C VAL A 19 7.39 -8.27 -1.91
N ILE A 20 8.22 -7.80 -0.98
CA ILE A 20 9.10 -8.67 -0.18
C ILE A 20 8.27 -9.70 0.61
N SER A 21 7.15 -9.29 1.19
CA SER A 21 6.23 -10.18 1.92
C SER A 21 5.59 -11.24 1.01
N LEU A 22 5.17 -10.84 -0.20
CA LEU A 22 4.63 -11.78 -1.19
C LEU A 22 5.68 -12.80 -1.65
N VAL A 23 6.93 -12.36 -1.87
CA VAL A 23 8.05 -13.25 -2.19
C VAL A 23 8.30 -14.24 -1.05
N ALA A 24 8.36 -13.75 0.20
CA ALA A 24 8.60 -14.59 1.37
C ALA A 24 7.52 -15.65 1.59
N THR A 25 6.29 -15.35 1.17
CA THR A 25 5.13 -16.26 1.28
C THR A 25 4.88 -17.08 0.01
N GLN A 26 5.75 -16.96 -1.00
CA GLN A 26 5.62 -17.62 -2.31
C GLN A 26 4.27 -17.37 -2.99
N LYS A 27 3.68 -16.19 -2.77
CA LYS A 27 2.45 -15.76 -3.42
C LYS A 27 2.74 -15.16 -4.79
N GLN A 28 1.77 -15.25 -5.69
CA GLN A 28 1.86 -14.58 -6.99
C GLN A 28 2.03 -13.07 -6.78
N ILE A 29 2.91 -12.46 -7.56
CA ILE A 29 3.16 -11.02 -7.54
C ILE A 29 2.43 -10.38 -8.72
N ASN A 30 1.26 -9.82 -8.44
CA ASN A 30 0.48 -9.01 -9.37
C ASN A 30 -0.11 -7.81 -8.61
N GLN A 31 -0.75 -6.90 -9.35
CA GLN A 31 -1.32 -5.69 -8.74
C GLN A 31 -2.34 -6.01 -7.63
N GLY A 32 -3.21 -7.00 -7.84
CA GLY A 32 -4.22 -7.41 -6.85
C GLY A 32 -3.58 -7.91 -5.56
N SER A 33 -2.61 -8.82 -5.65
CA SER A 33 -1.90 -9.34 -4.48
C SER A 33 -1.09 -8.27 -3.74
N ILE A 34 -0.54 -7.28 -4.46
CA ILE A 34 0.19 -6.16 -3.85
C ILE A 34 -0.80 -5.26 -3.09
N VAL A 35 -1.96 -4.96 -3.67
CA VAL A 35 -3.00 -4.16 -3.01
C VAL A 35 -3.52 -4.86 -1.76
N ASP A 36 -3.83 -6.15 -1.84
CA ASP A 36 -4.27 -6.94 -0.68
C ASP A 36 -3.22 -6.95 0.44
N GLU A 37 -1.95 -7.08 0.07
CA GLU A 37 -0.84 -7.08 1.03
C GLU A 37 -0.62 -5.71 1.65
N LEU A 38 -0.75 -4.62 0.88
CA LEU A 38 -0.72 -3.24 1.40
C LEU A 38 -1.87 -2.99 2.37
N VAL A 39 -3.08 -3.47 2.06
CA VAL A 39 -4.23 -3.41 2.96
C VAL A 39 -3.97 -4.20 4.23
N ARG A 40 -3.38 -5.39 4.13
CA ARG A 40 -3.01 -6.25 5.28
C ARG A 40 -1.97 -5.59 6.17
N LEU A 41 -0.91 -5.02 5.59
CA LEU A 41 0.15 -4.32 6.30
C LEU A 41 -0.37 -3.03 6.96
N GLY A 42 -1.24 -2.28 6.26
CA GLY A 42 -1.94 -1.13 6.80
C GLY A 42 -2.87 -1.49 7.97
N ARG A 43 -3.58 -2.63 7.89
CA ARG A 43 -4.44 -3.12 8.98
C ARG A 43 -3.66 -3.67 10.19
N GLN A 44 -2.46 -4.21 9.98
CA GLN A 44 -1.59 -4.64 11.10
C GLN A 44 -1.00 -3.46 11.87
N LYS A 45 -0.85 -2.30 11.21
CA LYS A 45 -0.48 -1.05 11.86
C LYS A 45 -1.75 -0.28 12.20
N GLY A 46 -2.31 -0.51 13.39
CA GLY A 46 -3.28 0.39 14.03
C GLY A 46 -2.65 1.74 14.40
N ASP A 47 -2.03 2.41 13.43
CA ASP A 47 -1.06 3.48 13.59
C ASP A 47 -1.44 4.63 12.63
N GLY A 48 -2.69 5.06 12.66
CA GLY A 48 -3.14 6.39 12.20
C GLY A 48 -3.01 6.75 10.70
N VAL A 49 -2.57 5.86 9.81
CA VAL A 49 -2.39 6.14 8.35
C VAL A 49 -3.63 5.75 7.52
N GLU A 50 -4.82 5.77 8.12
CA GLU A 50 -6.04 5.36 7.41
C GLU A 50 -6.57 6.43 6.43
N ASP A 51 -6.11 7.69 6.51
CA ASP A 51 -6.90 8.78 5.93
C ASP A 51 -6.49 9.28 4.53
N GLU A 52 -5.20 9.25 4.14
CA GLU A 52 -4.80 9.90 2.86
C GLU A 52 -4.71 8.98 1.64
N VAL A 53 -4.43 7.69 1.81
CA VAL A 53 -4.26 6.76 0.67
C VAL A 53 -5.56 6.04 0.31
N PHE A 54 -6.45 5.81 1.27
CA PHE A 54 -7.71 5.07 1.06
C PHE A 54 -8.86 5.90 0.47
N VAL A 55 -8.83 7.24 0.61
CA VAL A 55 -9.95 8.10 0.20
C VAL A 55 -10.01 8.31 -1.32
N ARG A 56 -8.93 8.05 -2.07
CA ARG A 56 -8.93 8.23 -3.53
C ARG A 56 -9.38 7.01 -4.34
N GLY A 57 -9.63 5.86 -3.69
CA GLY A 57 -9.95 4.60 -4.37
C GLY A 57 -11.41 4.12 -4.25
N ARG A 58 -12.25 4.78 -3.44
CA ARG A 58 -13.64 4.36 -3.25
C ARG A 58 -14.55 5.12 -4.23
N PRO A 59 -15.28 4.46 -5.13
CA PRO A 59 -16.40 5.10 -5.81
C PRO A 59 -17.47 5.40 -4.74
N ALA A 60 -17.98 6.63 -4.75
CA ALA A 60 -19.05 7.03 -3.87
C ALA A 60 -20.31 6.22 -4.22
N GLY A 61 -20.79 5.43 -3.26
CA GLY A 61 -22.15 4.89 -3.22
C GLY A 61 -22.52 3.91 -4.31
N GLU A 62 -22.59 2.63 -3.94
CA GLU A 62 -23.72 1.72 -4.22
C GLU A 62 -23.60 0.48 -3.32
#